data_AF-A0A0F8WWD0-F1
#
_entry.id   AF-A0A0F8WWD0-F1
#
_cell.length_a   1.000
_cell.length_b   1.000
_cell.length_c   1.000
_cell.angle_alpha   90.00
_cell.angle_beta   90.00
_cell.angle_gamma   90.00
#
_symmetry.space_group_name_H-M   'P 1'
#
loop_
_entity.id
_entity.type
_entity.pdbx_description
1 polymer ?
#
loop_
_entity_poly.entity_id
_entity_poly.type
_entity_poly.pdbx_seq_one_letter_code
_entity_poly.pdbx_strand_id
1 'polypeptide(L)'
;KVFRVGGAQSFDVAGVPDAVLTQAFIRKSNITQGDTTLYDWEISAGYDRDESEWIPVPYDLTNSWNPVVFSSVGNHPEINGSFDIQMTSETVTIDMEAGTITVPWGTRKGTWGVIRSRSQGIFDEITWGEGMAWNYKEQGDTSTTTCQTGDTLNVYAFGTGLVHKAFRIISGEAVASNALALPKRAFDSEFSNTWLWYPGEEIWPPQNDGQLYQPYEITENVPGMDTIRYLPFAARTDSLFAYIEMAPNATYEFDWVDEVERVDLMDGDILRITAGDGTTVKDYYLSVEDVAESTNASLSAITWPDIPEDLGWMGWMGDTIPGFNSALLSYTVTLPFGISNIPAL
;
A
#
# COMPACT_ATOMS: atom_id res chain seq x y z
N LYS A 1 -6.83 -21.54 -18.47
CA LYS A 1 -5.34 -21.50 -18.50
C LYS A 1 -4.93 -20.06 -18.77
N VAL A 2 -4.02 -19.50 -17.97
CA VAL A 2 -3.48 -18.14 -18.16
C VAL A 2 -2.04 -18.26 -18.62
N PHE A 3 -1.67 -17.56 -19.70
CA PHE A 3 -0.31 -17.57 -20.25
C PHE A 3 0.19 -16.14 -20.48
N ARG A 4 1.50 -15.94 -20.29
CA ARG A 4 2.25 -14.75 -20.69
C ARG A 4 3.34 -15.17 -21.66
N VAL A 5 3.44 -14.50 -22.80
CA VAL A 5 4.50 -14.76 -23.79
C VAL A 5 5.68 -13.84 -23.47
N GLY A 6 6.85 -14.43 -23.18
CA GLY A 6 8.10 -13.69 -22.98
C GLY A 6 8.91 -13.68 -24.27
N GLY A 7 8.82 -12.61 -25.06
CA GLY A 7 9.61 -12.40 -26.28
C GLY A 7 9.36 -11.02 -26.88
N ALA A 8 10.34 -10.46 -27.60
CA ALA A 8 10.28 -9.11 -28.20
C ALA A 8 9.38 -9.00 -29.44
N GLN A 9 8.59 -10.04 -29.73
CA GLN A 9 7.65 -10.03 -30.86
C GLN A 9 6.27 -9.68 -30.34
N SER A 10 5.75 -8.58 -30.86
CA SER A 10 4.39 -8.13 -30.59
C SER A 10 3.43 -8.77 -31.58
N PHE A 11 2.29 -9.25 -31.09
CA PHE A 11 1.25 -9.84 -31.91
C PHE A 11 -0.12 -9.40 -31.42
N ASP A 12 -1.03 -9.28 -32.38
CA ASP A 12 -2.44 -8.96 -32.14
C ASP A 12 -3.18 -10.24 -31.72
N VAL A 13 -4.14 -10.09 -30.82
CA VAL A 13 -4.99 -11.21 -30.36
C VAL A 13 -6.42 -10.71 -30.23
N ALA A 14 -7.37 -11.44 -30.80
CA ALA A 14 -8.78 -11.09 -30.77
C ALA A 14 -9.06 -9.64 -31.24
N GLY A 15 -8.28 -9.16 -32.21
CA GLY A 15 -8.36 -7.80 -32.74
C GLY A 15 -7.79 -6.70 -31.85
N VAL A 16 -7.10 -7.03 -30.75
CA VAL A 16 -6.39 -6.08 -29.90
C VAL A 16 -4.94 -5.96 -30.38
N PRO A 17 -4.50 -4.78 -30.86
CA PRO A 17 -3.13 -4.59 -31.30
C PRO A 17 -2.14 -4.76 -30.15
N ASP A 18 -1.01 -5.43 -30.42
CA ASP A 18 0.07 -5.62 -29.44
C ASP A 18 -0.39 -6.22 -28.10
N ALA A 19 -1.41 -7.08 -28.15
CA ALA A 19 -2.09 -7.59 -26.97
C ALA A 19 -1.15 -8.34 -26.02
N VAL A 20 -0.12 -9.01 -26.55
CA VAL A 20 0.86 -9.76 -25.75
C VAL A 20 1.66 -8.91 -24.79
N LEU A 21 1.75 -7.60 -25.07
CA LEU A 21 2.40 -6.64 -24.19
C LEU A 21 1.41 -6.10 -23.16
N THR A 22 0.18 -5.83 -23.57
CA THR A 22 -0.76 -5.01 -22.76
C THR A 22 -1.88 -5.80 -22.09
N GLN A 23 -1.99 -7.12 -22.33
CA GLN A 23 -3.15 -7.91 -21.91
C GLN A 23 -2.74 -9.20 -21.19
N ALA A 24 -3.61 -9.67 -20.30
CA ALA A 24 -3.67 -11.05 -19.88
C ALA A 24 -4.61 -11.83 -20.80
N PHE A 25 -4.27 -13.08 -21.13
CA PHE A 25 -5.09 -13.93 -22.00
C PHE A 25 -5.81 -15.02 -21.23
N ILE A 26 -7.13 -15.01 -21.33
CA ILE A 26 -8.01 -16.02 -20.76
C ILE A 26 -8.62 -16.81 -21.91
N ARG A 27 -8.48 -18.13 -21.90
CA ARG A 27 -9.12 -18.96 -22.93
C ARG A 27 -10.64 -19.02 -22.72
N LYS A 28 -11.42 -18.91 -23.80
CA LYS A 28 -12.87 -19.07 -23.76
C LYS A 28 -13.28 -20.45 -23.23
N SER A 29 -14.38 -20.52 -22.50
CA SER A 29 -14.76 -21.72 -21.77
C SER A 29 -15.27 -22.88 -22.63
N ASN A 30 -15.83 -22.58 -23.80
CA ASN A 30 -16.21 -23.58 -24.79
C ASN A 30 -15.00 -24.23 -25.49
N ILE A 31 -13.80 -23.68 -25.33
CA ILE A 31 -12.55 -24.21 -25.92
C ILE A 31 -11.86 -25.14 -24.91
N THR A 32 -12.22 -26.42 -24.97
CA THR A 32 -11.69 -27.47 -24.07
C THR A 32 -10.31 -27.98 -24.48
N GLN A 33 -10.01 -27.93 -25.77
CA GLN A 33 -8.71 -28.20 -26.36
C GLN A 33 -8.40 -27.04 -27.29
N GLY A 34 -7.20 -26.45 -27.17
CA GLY A 34 -6.81 -25.39 -28.11
C GLY A 34 -6.50 -26.01 -29.46
N ASP A 35 -6.44 -25.19 -30.50
CA ASP A 35 -6.02 -25.66 -31.81
C ASP A 35 -4.70 -26.45 -31.70
N THR A 36 -4.75 -27.68 -32.23
CA THR A 36 -3.65 -28.64 -32.20
C THR A 36 -2.89 -28.68 -33.51
N THR A 37 -3.29 -27.87 -34.50
CA THR A 37 -2.44 -27.59 -35.64
C THR A 37 -1.18 -26.90 -35.11
N LEU A 38 -0.11 -27.67 -34.98
CA LEU A 38 1.07 -27.40 -34.13
C LEU A 38 1.85 -26.10 -34.42
N TYR A 39 1.39 -25.24 -35.34
CA TYR A 39 2.15 -24.10 -35.85
C TYR A 39 1.33 -22.85 -36.23
N ASP A 40 0.01 -22.82 -36.02
CA ASP A 40 -0.79 -21.68 -36.47
C ASP A 40 -1.39 -20.88 -35.29
N TRP A 41 -0.52 -20.08 -34.66
CA TRP A 41 -0.94 -19.12 -33.64
C TRP A 41 -1.98 -18.14 -34.17
N GLU A 42 -1.95 -17.79 -35.47
CA GLU A 42 -2.88 -16.82 -36.05
C GLU A 42 -4.33 -17.31 -35.99
N ILE A 43 -4.55 -18.62 -36.20
CA ILE A 43 -5.87 -19.24 -36.04
C ILE A 43 -6.37 -19.16 -34.59
N SER A 44 -5.52 -19.52 -33.62
CA SER A 44 -5.91 -19.49 -32.20
C SER A 44 -6.10 -18.05 -31.69
N ALA A 45 -5.23 -17.12 -32.13
CA ALA A 45 -5.28 -15.71 -31.79
C ALA A 45 -6.54 -15.03 -32.34
N GLY A 46 -6.96 -15.39 -33.55
CA GLY A 46 -8.11 -14.83 -34.26
C GLY A 46 -7.93 -13.36 -34.64
N TYR A 47 -8.65 -12.92 -35.69
CA TYR A 47 -8.62 -11.52 -36.12
C TYR A 47 -9.54 -10.62 -35.28
N ASP A 48 -10.54 -11.21 -34.66
CA ASP A 48 -11.48 -10.52 -33.77
C ASP A 48 -11.88 -11.39 -32.57
N ARG A 49 -12.72 -10.83 -31.71
CA ARG A 49 -13.17 -11.48 -30.49
C ARG A 49 -14.06 -12.70 -30.73
N ASP A 50 -14.74 -12.82 -31.87
CA ASP A 50 -15.61 -13.96 -32.16
C ASP A 50 -14.78 -15.15 -32.65
N GLU A 51 -13.79 -14.91 -33.50
CA GLU A 51 -12.90 -15.93 -34.06
C GLU A 51 -11.85 -16.44 -33.06
N SER A 52 -11.39 -15.59 -32.14
CA SER A 52 -10.33 -15.94 -31.19
C SER A 52 -10.73 -17.04 -30.20
N GLU A 53 -9.78 -17.90 -29.82
CA GLU A 53 -9.91 -18.78 -28.65
C GLU A 53 -9.71 -18.01 -27.33
N TRP A 54 -9.24 -16.78 -27.39
CA TRP A 54 -8.78 -16.00 -26.24
C TRP A 54 -9.63 -14.76 -26.00
N ILE A 55 -9.66 -14.38 -24.73
CA ILE A 55 -10.26 -13.17 -24.20
C ILE A 55 -9.08 -12.33 -23.68
N PRO A 56 -8.66 -11.27 -24.40
CA PRO A 56 -7.69 -10.32 -23.88
C PRO A 56 -8.32 -9.46 -22.81
N VAL A 57 -7.61 -9.28 -21.70
CA VAL A 57 -8.04 -8.44 -20.57
C VAL A 57 -6.94 -7.43 -20.26
N PRO A 58 -7.27 -6.14 -20.15
CA PRO A 58 -6.27 -5.11 -19.93
C PRO A 58 -5.41 -5.41 -18.71
N TYR A 59 -4.11 -5.44 -18.93
CA TYR A 59 -3.11 -5.52 -17.90
C TYR A 59 -2.37 -4.17 -17.88
N ASP A 60 -2.45 -3.46 -16.77
CA ASP A 60 -1.74 -2.20 -16.62
C ASP A 60 -0.23 -2.48 -16.41
N LEU A 61 0.53 -2.45 -17.50
CA LEU A 61 1.99 -2.57 -17.44
C LEU A 61 2.65 -1.41 -16.69
N THR A 62 2.01 -0.24 -16.66
CA THR A 62 2.56 0.93 -15.97
C THR A 62 2.40 0.82 -14.46
N ASN A 63 1.47 -0.01 -14.01
CA ASN A 63 1.22 -0.31 -12.62
C ASN A 63 1.25 -1.83 -12.37
N SER A 64 2.44 -2.42 -12.47
CA SER A 64 2.65 -3.86 -12.22
C SER A 64 2.20 -4.34 -10.83
N TRP A 65 1.88 -3.42 -9.92
CA TRP A 65 1.39 -3.68 -8.56
C TRP A 65 -0.11 -3.97 -8.49
N ASN A 66 -0.84 -3.74 -9.57
CA ASN A 66 -2.27 -3.99 -9.64
C ASN A 66 -2.61 -4.92 -10.81
N PRO A 67 -2.08 -6.17 -10.79
CA PRO A 67 -2.43 -7.14 -11.79
C PRO A 67 -3.92 -7.47 -11.72
N VAL A 68 -4.47 -7.95 -12.83
CA VAL A 68 -5.78 -8.59 -12.80
C VAL A 68 -5.68 -9.85 -11.92
N VAL A 69 -6.42 -9.87 -10.81
CA VAL A 69 -6.44 -10.99 -9.85
C VAL A 69 -7.65 -11.87 -10.14
N PHE A 70 -7.45 -13.19 -10.14
CA PHE A 70 -8.49 -14.16 -10.49
C PHE A 70 -9.02 -14.87 -9.23
N SER A 71 -10.34 -14.99 -9.13
CA SER A 71 -11.04 -15.77 -8.09
C SER A 71 -10.72 -17.27 -8.15
N SER A 72 -10.53 -17.80 -9.34
CA SER A 72 -10.34 -19.23 -9.58
C SER A 72 -9.50 -19.49 -10.82
N VAL A 73 -8.81 -20.64 -10.82
CA VAL A 73 -8.09 -21.15 -12.00
C VAL A 73 -8.90 -22.28 -12.60
N GLY A 74 -9.24 -22.21 -13.88
CA GLY A 74 -9.96 -23.31 -14.50
C GLY A 74 -10.52 -23.00 -15.88
N ASN A 75 -11.33 -23.94 -16.35
CA ASN A 75 -12.33 -23.69 -17.38
C ASN A 75 -13.67 -23.59 -16.65
N HIS A 76 -14.27 -22.41 -16.64
CA HIS A 76 -15.53 -22.15 -15.94
C HIS A 76 -16.66 -22.25 -16.96
N PRO A 77 -17.60 -23.20 -16.85
CA PRO A 77 -18.72 -23.34 -17.79
C PRO A 77 -19.79 -22.28 -17.56
N GLU A 78 -20.61 -22.00 -18.58
CA GLU A 78 -21.72 -21.05 -18.45
C GLU A 78 -22.66 -21.50 -17.33
N ILE A 79 -22.94 -20.61 -16.38
CA ILE A 79 -23.97 -20.85 -15.37
C ILE A 79 -25.27 -20.30 -15.93
N ASN A 80 -26.23 -21.18 -16.23
CA ASN A 80 -27.53 -20.82 -16.83
C ASN A 80 -27.45 -20.09 -18.18
N GLY A 81 -26.41 -20.34 -18.99
CA GLY A 81 -26.28 -19.76 -20.33
C GLY A 81 -25.81 -18.30 -20.38
N SER A 82 -25.34 -17.75 -19.26
CA SER A 82 -24.64 -16.46 -19.22
C SER A 82 -23.46 -16.52 -18.23
N PHE A 83 -22.48 -15.66 -18.43
CA PHE A 83 -21.46 -15.35 -17.43
C PHE A 83 -21.70 -13.95 -16.90
N ASP A 84 -22.68 -13.83 -16.02
CA ASP A 84 -22.92 -12.57 -15.33
C ASP A 84 -21.96 -12.40 -14.16
N ILE A 85 -21.65 -11.16 -13.83
CA ILE A 85 -20.83 -10.85 -12.67
C ILE A 85 -21.58 -11.28 -11.40
N GLN A 86 -20.95 -12.16 -10.62
CA GLN A 86 -21.49 -12.67 -9.36
C GLN A 86 -20.59 -12.26 -8.21
N MET A 87 -21.13 -11.39 -7.36
CA MET A 87 -20.47 -10.91 -6.16
C MET A 87 -21.50 -10.70 -5.06
N THR A 88 -21.18 -11.13 -3.85
CA THR A 88 -21.99 -10.90 -2.66
C THR A 88 -21.08 -10.52 -1.50
N SER A 89 -21.59 -9.76 -0.54
CA SER A 89 -20.83 -9.40 0.66
C SER A 89 -21.78 -9.24 1.85
N GLU A 90 -21.27 -9.52 3.05
CA GLU A 90 -21.95 -9.23 4.32
C GLU A 90 -21.53 -7.89 4.92
N THR A 91 -20.38 -7.34 4.48
CA THR A 91 -19.72 -6.17 5.07
C THR A 91 -19.76 -4.94 4.16
N VAL A 92 -19.79 -5.14 2.84
CA VAL A 92 -19.91 -4.06 1.85
C VAL A 92 -21.26 -4.12 1.14
N THR A 93 -21.76 -2.95 0.73
CA THR A 93 -23.01 -2.85 -0.04
C THR A 93 -22.70 -2.74 -1.52
N ILE A 94 -23.19 -3.69 -2.32
CA ILE A 94 -22.94 -3.76 -3.77
C ILE A 94 -24.22 -3.39 -4.51
N ASP A 95 -24.19 -2.28 -5.24
CA ASP A 95 -25.27 -1.89 -6.15
C ASP A 95 -24.91 -2.25 -7.59
N MET A 96 -25.44 -3.39 -8.02
CA MET A 96 -25.24 -3.91 -9.37
C MET A 96 -25.91 -3.08 -10.46
N GLU A 97 -26.90 -2.25 -10.15
CA GLU A 97 -27.56 -1.39 -11.14
C GLU A 97 -26.76 -0.10 -11.30
N ALA A 98 -26.56 0.62 -10.19
CA ALA A 98 -25.82 1.89 -10.14
C ALA A 98 -24.33 1.73 -10.46
N GLY A 99 -23.76 0.54 -10.28
CA GLY A 99 -22.33 0.30 -10.45
C GLY A 99 -21.53 0.96 -9.33
N THR A 100 -21.96 0.79 -8.08
CA THR A 100 -21.27 1.33 -6.91
C THR A 100 -21.04 0.24 -5.87
N ILE A 101 -19.94 0.38 -5.11
CA ILE A 101 -19.67 -0.43 -3.93
C ILE A 101 -19.42 0.54 -2.78
N THR A 102 -20.24 0.44 -1.74
CA THR A 102 -20.08 1.23 -0.51
C THR A 102 -19.37 0.38 0.53
N VAL A 103 -18.24 0.88 1.03
CA VAL A 103 -17.39 0.18 2.00
C VAL A 103 -17.36 0.93 3.35
N PRO A 104 -17.23 0.24 4.49
CA PRO A 104 -16.96 0.90 5.76
C PRO A 104 -15.67 1.74 5.71
N TRP A 105 -15.62 2.84 6.47
CA TRP A 105 -14.39 3.60 6.63
C TRP A 105 -13.24 2.70 7.10
N GLY A 106 -12.06 2.91 6.55
CA GLY A 106 -10.86 2.15 6.89
C GLY A 106 -10.73 0.81 6.17
N THR A 107 -11.69 0.42 5.32
CA THR A 107 -11.55 -0.75 4.44
C THR A 107 -10.30 -0.60 3.57
N ARG A 108 -9.38 -1.56 3.62
CA ARG A 108 -8.11 -1.48 2.88
C ARG A 108 -8.32 -1.73 1.38
N LYS A 109 -7.51 -1.10 0.53
CA LYS A 109 -7.56 -1.28 -0.95
C LYS A 109 -7.20 -2.71 -1.39
N GLY A 110 -6.37 -3.42 -0.63
CA GLY A 110 -5.95 -4.81 -0.90
C GLY A 110 -4.76 -4.95 -1.87
N THR A 111 -3.87 -3.96 -1.97
CA THR A 111 -2.73 -4.03 -2.89
C THR A 111 -1.63 -4.98 -2.40
N TRP A 112 -1.12 -5.80 -3.32
CA TRP A 112 0.01 -6.69 -3.12
C TRP A 112 1.32 -5.90 -3.28
N GLY A 113 2.07 -5.76 -2.19
CA GLY A 113 3.28 -4.93 -2.09
C GLY A 113 2.97 -3.77 -1.16
N VAL A 114 3.47 -3.71 0.07
CA VAL A 114 4.76 -4.11 0.58
C VAL A 114 4.57 -4.63 2.00
N ILE A 115 5.35 -5.65 2.39
CA ILE A 115 5.29 -6.39 3.67
C ILE A 115 4.21 -7.48 3.68
N ARG A 116 4.63 -8.69 4.06
CA ARG A 116 3.96 -9.99 3.91
C ARG A 116 2.70 -10.17 4.78
N SER A 117 2.07 -9.09 5.18
CA SER A 117 0.73 -9.14 5.75
C SER A 117 -0.23 -9.37 4.58
N ARG A 118 -0.88 -10.55 4.58
CA ARG A 118 -2.00 -10.89 3.70
C ARG A 118 -3.12 -9.88 3.95
N SER A 119 -3.00 -8.68 3.41
CA SER A 119 -3.88 -7.59 3.77
C SER A 119 -5.27 -7.92 3.25
N GLN A 120 -6.16 -8.14 4.22
CA GLN A 120 -7.60 -8.25 4.06
C GLN A 120 -8.08 -6.94 3.41
N GLY A 121 -8.16 -6.94 2.10
CA GLY A 121 -8.62 -5.79 1.33
C GLY A 121 -10.11 -5.87 1.04
N ILE A 122 -10.64 -4.88 0.33
CA ILE A 122 -12.01 -4.90 -0.21
C ILE A 122 -12.33 -6.21 -0.97
N PHE A 123 -11.32 -6.87 -1.54
CA PHE A 123 -11.52 -8.12 -2.26
C PHE A 123 -11.84 -9.32 -1.35
N ASP A 124 -11.34 -9.32 -0.12
CA ASP A 124 -11.62 -10.36 0.88
C ASP A 124 -12.99 -10.16 1.53
N GLU A 125 -13.50 -8.92 1.47
CA GLU A 125 -14.87 -8.57 1.89
C GLU A 125 -15.93 -9.05 0.88
N ILE A 126 -15.53 -9.44 -0.32
CA ILE A 126 -16.42 -9.87 -1.40
C ILE A 126 -16.28 -11.38 -1.61
N THR A 127 -17.40 -12.09 -1.55
CA THR A 127 -17.50 -13.47 -2.05
C THR A 127 -17.67 -13.42 -3.56
N TRP A 128 -16.67 -13.93 -4.28
CA TRP A 128 -16.62 -13.96 -5.73
C TRP A 128 -17.21 -15.25 -6.30
N GLY A 129 -17.97 -15.14 -7.39
CA GLY A 129 -18.32 -16.29 -8.22
C GLY A 129 -17.10 -16.88 -8.94
N GLU A 130 -17.27 -18.08 -9.51
CA GLU A 130 -16.24 -18.70 -10.33
C GLU A 130 -15.94 -17.89 -11.61
N GLY A 131 -14.69 -17.89 -12.03
CA GLY A 131 -14.27 -17.25 -13.29
C GLY A 131 -14.34 -15.72 -13.25
N MET A 132 -14.36 -15.13 -12.05
CA MET A 132 -14.27 -13.68 -11.87
C MET A 132 -12.82 -13.23 -11.79
N ALA A 133 -12.53 -12.03 -12.26
CA ALA A 133 -11.32 -11.31 -11.92
C ALA A 133 -11.59 -9.84 -11.68
N TRP A 134 -10.61 -9.16 -11.10
CA TRP A 134 -10.73 -7.75 -10.78
C TRP A 134 -9.39 -7.01 -10.86
N ASN A 135 -9.47 -5.69 -10.97
CA ASN A 135 -8.36 -4.79 -10.67
C ASN A 135 -8.89 -3.51 -9.98
N TYR A 136 -8.07 -2.90 -9.13
CA TYR A 136 -8.48 -1.72 -8.34
C TYR A 136 -7.73 -0.47 -8.78
N LYS A 137 -8.44 0.51 -9.33
CA LYS A 137 -7.85 1.76 -9.79
C LYS A 137 -8.13 2.87 -8.79
N GLU A 138 -7.06 3.39 -8.22
CA GLU A 138 -7.11 4.55 -7.34
C GLU A 138 -7.41 5.84 -8.12
N GLN A 139 -8.15 6.74 -7.48
CA GLN A 139 -8.48 8.06 -7.99
C GLN A 139 -8.14 9.10 -6.91
N GLY A 140 -7.14 9.94 -7.17
CA GLY A 140 -6.74 11.00 -6.25
C GLY A 140 -5.54 10.64 -5.39
N ASP A 141 -5.70 10.70 -4.07
CA ASP A 141 -4.60 10.56 -3.11
C ASP A 141 -4.10 9.11 -3.00
N THR A 142 -2.90 8.89 -3.53
CA THR A 142 -2.22 7.59 -3.50
C THR A 142 -1.43 7.37 -2.20
N SER A 143 -1.38 8.33 -1.28
CA SER A 143 -0.76 8.11 0.04
C SER A 143 -1.63 7.27 0.98
N THR A 144 -2.91 7.07 0.71
CA THR A 144 -3.80 6.26 1.57
C THR A 144 -3.68 4.76 1.25
N THR A 145 -3.79 3.90 2.27
CA THR A 145 -3.91 2.44 2.08
C THR A 145 -5.37 1.95 2.05
N THR A 146 -6.31 2.87 2.32
CA THR A 146 -7.75 2.63 2.49
C THR A 146 -8.53 3.05 1.26
N CYS A 147 -9.62 2.34 0.97
CA CYS A 147 -10.52 2.67 -0.12
C CYS A 147 -11.05 4.12 -0.02
N GLN A 148 -10.89 4.88 -1.11
CA GLN A 148 -11.33 6.26 -1.19
C GLN A 148 -12.57 6.42 -2.08
N THR A 149 -13.42 7.37 -1.72
CA THR A 149 -14.58 7.72 -2.55
C THR A 149 -14.09 8.25 -3.90
N GLY A 150 -14.48 7.57 -4.98
CA GLY A 150 -14.01 7.89 -6.33
C GLY A 150 -13.14 6.80 -6.94
N ASP A 151 -12.48 5.97 -6.13
CA ASP A 151 -11.73 4.80 -6.61
C ASP A 151 -12.65 3.88 -7.43
N THR A 152 -12.07 3.03 -8.27
CA THR A 152 -12.81 2.15 -9.17
C THR A 152 -12.35 0.70 -9.06
N LEU A 153 -13.28 -0.22 -8.82
CA LEU A 153 -13.06 -1.64 -8.94
C LEU A 153 -13.57 -2.12 -10.29
N ASN A 154 -12.68 -2.51 -11.20
CA ASN A 154 -13.10 -3.16 -12.44
C ASN A 154 -13.27 -4.65 -12.17
N VAL A 155 -14.43 -5.19 -12.51
CA VAL A 155 -14.74 -6.61 -12.37
C VAL A 155 -15.02 -7.21 -13.74
N TYR A 156 -14.47 -8.39 -13.96
CA TYR A 156 -14.51 -9.17 -15.18
C TYR A 156 -15.09 -10.54 -14.87
N ALA A 157 -16.04 -11.02 -15.67
CA ALA A 157 -16.53 -12.39 -15.64
C ALA A 157 -16.16 -13.09 -16.95
N PHE A 158 -15.49 -14.24 -16.85
CA PHE A 158 -14.98 -14.98 -18.00
C PHE A 158 -15.78 -16.21 -18.33
N GLY A 159 -15.90 -16.43 -19.63
CA GLY A 159 -16.72 -17.47 -20.17
C GLY A 159 -16.48 -17.79 -21.63
N THR A 160 -17.55 -17.98 -22.40
CA THR A 160 -17.49 -17.95 -23.87
C THR A 160 -17.22 -16.53 -24.39
N GLY A 161 -17.54 -15.53 -23.56
CA GLY A 161 -17.13 -14.15 -23.73
C GLY A 161 -16.66 -13.53 -22.41
N LEU A 162 -16.60 -12.20 -22.41
CA LEU A 162 -16.24 -11.35 -21.27
C LEU A 162 -17.40 -10.41 -20.96
N VAL A 163 -17.86 -10.44 -19.71
CA VAL A 163 -18.67 -9.37 -19.12
C VAL A 163 -17.77 -8.52 -18.25
N HIS A 164 -17.83 -7.20 -18.42
CA HIS A 164 -17.04 -6.23 -17.66
C HIS A 164 -17.95 -5.16 -17.08
N LYS A 165 -17.71 -4.82 -15.81
CA LYS A 165 -18.35 -3.67 -15.16
C LYS A 165 -17.37 -2.98 -14.24
N ALA A 166 -17.35 -1.65 -14.31
CA ALA A 166 -16.62 -0.81 -13.37
C ALA A 166 -17.57 -0.41 -12.23
N PHE A 167 -17.09 -0.57 -11.00
CA PHE A 167 -17.79 -0.14 -9.79
C PHE A 167 -17.08 1.03 -9.16
N ARG A 168 -17.79 2.15 -8.96
CA ARG A 168 -17.25 3.28 -8.21
C ARG A 168 -17.32 2.98 -6.72
N ILE A 169 -16.21 3.18 -6.03
CA ILE A 169 -16.11 3.03 -4.59
C ILE A 169 -16.66 4.28 -3.91
N ILE A 170 -17.46 4.05 -2.87
CA ILE A 170 -17.94 5.05 -1.93
C ILE A 170 -17.45 4.64 -0.55
N SER A 171 -16.48 5.38 -0.01
CA SER A 171 -16.03 5.19 1.36
C SER A 171 -17.06 5.78 2.31
N GLY A 172 -17.57 4.97 3.22
CA GLY A 172 -18.50 5.41 4.25
C GLY A 172 -17.82 6.32 5.28
N GLU A 173 -18.63 7.03 6.06
CA GLU A 173 -18.14 7.80 7.20
C GLU A 173 -17.61 6.86 8.29
N ALA A 174 -16.61 7.32 9.04
CA ALA A 174 -16.15 6.59 10.22
C ALA A 174 -17.26 6.52 11.27
N VAL A 175 -17.51 5.31 11.77
CA VAL A 175 -18.42 5.14 12.91
C VAL A 175 -17.77 5.69 14.17
N ALA A 176 -18.57 6.22 15.09
CA ALA A 176 -18.07 6.89 16.29
C ALA A 176 -17.18 5.99 17.19
N SER A 177 -17.33 4.67 17.07
CA SER A 177 -16.54 3.68 17.80
C SER A 177 -15.22 3.27 17.11
N ASN A 178 -14.84 3.90 15.99
CA ASN A 178 -13.58 3.58 15.33
C ASN A 178 -12.39 4.19 16.08
N ALA A 179 -11.56 3.33 16.69
CA ALA A 179 -10.28 3.68 17.32
C ALA A 179 -9.07 3.10 16.52
N LEU A 180 -9.20 3.00 15.21
CA LEU A 180 -8.18 2.38 14.36
C LEU A 180 -7.09 3.37 13.96
N ALA A 181 -5.84 2.89 13.94
CA ALA A 181 -4.73 3.49 13.21
C ALA A 181 -4.52 2.69 11.92
N LEU A 182 -4.41 3.39 10.80
CA LEU A 182 -4.23 2.80 9.49
C LEU A 182 -2.93 3.34 8.88
N PRO A 183 -2.11 2.50 8.25
CA PRO A 183 -0.85 2.97 7.70
C PRO A 183 -1.10 3.82 6.45
N LYS A 184 -0.24 4.80 6.20
CA LYS A 184 -0.15 5.54 4.93
C LYS A 184 1.06 5.06 4.13
N ARG A 185 1.03 5.36 2.84
CA ARG A 185 2.13 5.17 1.90
C ARG A 185 2.91 6.48 1.75
N ALA A 186 4.22 6.35 1.57
CA ALA A 186 5.17 7.41 1.29
C ALA A 186 5.88 7.11 -0.03
N PHE A 187 6.39 8.16 -0.69
CA PHE A 187 7.27 7.97 -1.85
C PHE A 187 8.70 7.68 -1.39
N ASP A 188 9.34 6.70 -2.02
CA ASP A 188 10.71 6.24 -1.71
C ASP A 188 11.77 7.35 -1.75
N SER A 189 11.53 8.46 -2.45
CA SER A 189 12.46 9.61 -2.45
C SER A 189 12.78 10.16 -1.06
N GLU A 190 11.91 9.92 -0.06
CA GLU A 190 12.13 10.32 1.35
C GLU A 190 12.94 9.28 2.16
N PHE A 191 13.01 8.01 1.71
CA PHE A 191 13.63 6.90 2.44
C PHE A 191 14.77 6.19 1.68
N SER A 192 15.08 6.63 0.45
CA SER A 192 16.03 5.99 -0.48
C SER A 192 17.46 5.76 0.03
N ASN A 193 17.82 6.25 1.22
CA ASN A 193 19.12 6.03 1.85
C ASN A 193 19.08 5.21 3.14
N THR A 194 17.91 4.94 3.74
CA THR A 194 17.81 4.03 4.88
C THR A 194 17.53 2.64 4.34
N TRP A 195 18.61 1.89 4.15
CA TRP A 195 18.55 0.44 4.00
C TRP A 195 17.69 -0.11 5.14
N LEU A 196 16.47 -0.54 4.84
CA LEU A 196 15.76 -1.50 5.70
C LEU A 196 16.59 -2.77 5.65
N TRP A 197 17.64 -2.80 6.46
CA TRP A 197 18.55 -3.90 6.59
C TRP A 197 17.79 -5.00 7.30
N TYR A 198 17.14 -5.86 6.54
CA TYR A 198 16.67 -7.14 7.05
C TYR A 198 17.91 -8.03 7.21
N PRO A 199 18.38 -8.33 8.44
CA PRO A 199 19.56 -9.16 8.63
C PRO A 199 19.25 -10.59 8.17
N GLY A 200 19.73 -10.95 6.97
CA GLY A 200 19.71 -12.32 6.45
C GLY A 200 19.06 -12.52 5.08
N GLU A 201 18.39 -11.51 4.50
CA GLU A 201 17.97 -11.53 3.10
C GLU A 201 18.63 -10.34 2.38
N GLU A 202 19.43 -10.62 1.35
CA GLU A 202 19.96 -9.60 0.43
C GLU A 202 18.76 -9.07 -0.38
N ILE A 203 17.96 -8.21 0.25
CA ILE A 203 16.88 -7.51 -0.43
C ILE A 203 17.56 -6.42 -1.24
N TRP A 204 17.76 -6.70 -2.53
CA TRP A 204 18.11 -5.70 -3.52
C TRP A 204 17.19 -4.49 -3.30
N PRO A 205 17.72 -3.28 -2.99
CA PRO A 205 16.88 -2.11 -2.93
C PRO A 205 16.24 -1.99 -4.32
N PRO A 206 14.91 -2.00 -4.45
CA PRO A 206 14.30 -1.69 -5.72
C PRO A 206 14.78 -0.28 -6.09
N GLN A 207 15.62 -0.18 -7.12
CA GLN A 207 16.19 1.08 -7.63
C GLN A 207 15.13 1.98 -8.29
N ASN A 208 13.90 1.94 -7.81
CA ASN A 208 12.77 2.51 -8.50
C ASN A 208 12.38 3.82 -7.80
N ASP A 209 13.10 4.88 -8.17
CA ASP A 209 12.66 6.26 -7.98
C ASP A 209 11.15 6.38 -8.31
N GLY A 210 10.34 6.70 -7.29
CA GLY A 210 8.89 6.90 -7.44
C GLY A 210 7.99 5.74 -6.99
N GLN A 211 8.51 4.73 -6.29
CA GLN A 211 7.65 3.70 -5.69
C GLN A 211 7.01 4.18 -4.38
N LEU A 212 5.74 3.79 -4.21
CA LEU A 212 5.02 3.94 -2.95
C LEU A 212 5.43 2.80 -2.03
N TYR A 213 5.97 3.15 -0.87
CA TYR A 213 6.27 2.23 0.22
C TYR A 213 5.37 2.52 1.42
N GLN A 214 5.13 1.54 2.28
CA GLN A 214 4.39 1.73 3.52
C GLN A 214 5.38 1.77 4.69
N PRO A 215 5.70 2.95 5.27
CA PRO A 215 6.75 3.09 6.28
C PRO A 215 6.56 2.18 7.49
N TYR A 216 5.32 2.10 7.98
CA TYR A 216 4.98 1.37 9.18
C TYR A 216 4.05 0.19 8.89
N GLU A 217 4.28 -0.94 9.54
CA GLU A 217 3.32 -2.04 9.56
C GLU A 217 2.45 -1.89 10.82
N ILE A 218 1.13 -1.82 10.63
CA ILE A 218 0.17 -1.79 11.74
C ILE A 218 -0.60 -3.11 11.74
N THR A 219 -0.47 -3.85 12.84
CA THR A 219 -1.23 -5.09 13.02
C THR A 219 -2.67 -4.78 13.43
N GLU A 220 -3.58 -5.70 13.10
CA GLU A 220 -4.98 -5.58 13.47
C GLU A 220 -5.48 -6.89 14.09
N ASN A 221 -6.09 -6.80 15.27
CA ASN A 221 -6.72 -7.91 15.98
C ASN A 221 -5.76 -9.08 16.27
N VAL A 222 -4.46 -8.81 16.46
CA VAL A 222 -3.52 -9.86 16.84
C VAL A 222 -3.72 -10.26 18.31
N PRO A 223 -3.42 -11.51 18.70
CA PRO A 223 -3.48 -11.90 20.10
C PRO A 223 -2.56 -11.02 20.96
N GLY A 224 -3.13 -10.37 21.97
CA GLY A 224 -2.40 -9.41 22.82
C GLY A 224 -2.76 -7.97 22.46
N MET A 225 -1.75 -7.18 22.11
CA MET A 225 -1.89 -5.78 21.73
C MET A 225 -1.47 -5.62 20.27
N ASP A 226 -2.21 -4.79 19.53
CA ASP A 226 -1.79 -4.44 18.18
C ASP A 226 -0.49 -3.63 18.22
N THR A 227 0.28 -3.65 17.14
CA THR A 227 1.64 -3.11 17.11
C THR A 227 1.84 -2.25 15.88
N ILE A 228 2.46 -1.09 16.05
CA ILE A 228 3.05 -0.29 14.97
C ILE A 228 4.53 -0.65 14.91
N ARG A 229 4.96 -1.25 13.80
CA ARG A 229 6.31 -1.78 13.60
C ARG A 229 7.10 -0.97 12.58
N TYR A 230 8.42 -1.19 12.59
CA TYR A 230 9.39 -0.52 11.72
C TYR A 230 9.45 0.98 11.96
N LEU A 231 9.22 1.41 13.21
CA LEU A 231 9.49 2.78 13.61
C LEU A 231 11.02 2.91 13.69
N PRO A 232 11.63 3.83 12.93
CA PRO A 232 13.08 4.00 12.97
C PRO A 232 13.52 4.46 14.36
N PHE A 233 14.78 4.18 14.72
CA PHE A 233 15.39 4.75 15.91
C PHE A 233 15.21 6.28 15.93
N ALA A 234 14.88 6.84 17.09
CA ALA A 234 14.56 8.26 17.27
C ALA A 234 13.44 8.77 16.35
N ALA A 235 12.47 7.91 16.01
CA ALA A 235 11.23 8.35 15.36
C ALA A 235 10.53 9.39 16.24
N ARG A 236 10.23 10.56 15.67
CA ARG A 236 9.46 11.59 16.37
C ARG A 236 7.96 11.31 16.30
N THR A 237 7.22 11.81 17.30
CA THR A 237 5.76 11.68 17.37
C THR A 237 5.05 12.31 16.16
N ASP A 238 5.55 13.43 15.63
CA ASP A 238 5.00 14.07 14.42
C ASP A 238 5.21 13.23 13.15
N SER A 239 6.37 12.59 13.04
CA SER A 239 6.75 11.68 11.96
C SER A 239 5.86 10.44 11.96
N LEU A 240 5.49 9.93 13.14
CA LEU A 240 4.50 8.87 13.28
C LEU A 240 3.18 9.27 12.58
N PHE A 241 2.64 10.44 12.91
CA PHE A 241 1.36 10.93 12.35
C PHE A 241 1.44 11.37 10.89
N ALA A 242 2.63 11.57 10.32
CA ALA A 242 2.78 11.77 8.88
C ALA A 242 2.38 10.51 8.09
N TYR A 243 2.67 9.33 8.64
CA TYR A 243 2.54 8.04 7.97
C TYR A 243 1.49 7.10 8.58
N ILE A 244 0.65 7.59 9.50
CA ILE A 244 -0.57 6.91 9.93
C ILE A 244 -1.78 7.81 9.74
N GLU A 245 -2.95 7.20 9.58
CA GLU A 245 -4.25 7.83 9.54
C GLU A 245 -5.09 7.29 10.70
N MET A 246 -5.73 8.17 11.46
CA MET A 246 -6.68 7.80 12.51
C MET A 246 -8.11 8.09 12.06
N ALA A 247 -9.07 7.43 12.71
CA ALA A 247 -10.48 7.70 12.47
C ALA A 247 -10.81 9.19 12.69
N PRO A 248 -11.61 9.81 11.80
CA PRO A 248 -12.17 11.13 12.01
C PRO A 248 -12.78 11.29 13.41
N ASN A 249 -12.39 12.35 14.13
CA ASN A 249 -12.79 12.66 15.50
C ASN A 249 -12.22 11.75 16.61
N ALA A 250 -11.35 10.79 16.29
CA ALA A 250 -10.58 10.11 17.33
C ALA A 250 -9.54 11.06 17.94
N THR A 251 -9.24 10.84 19.22
CA THR A 251 -8.15 11.51 19.95
C THR A 251 -7.08 10.49 20.31
N TYR A 252 -5.87 10.94 20.60
CA TYR A 252 -4.78 10.07 21.01
C TYR A 252 -4.05 10.60 22.25
N GLU A 253 -3.41 9.68 22.96
CA GLU A 253 -2.42 9.97 24.00
C GLU A 253 -1.30 8.92 23.94
N PHE A 254 -0.13 9.27 24.46
CA PHE A 254 0.97 8.32 24.65
C PHE A 254 1.04 7.90 26.11
N ASP A 255 1.15 6.59 26.32
CA ASP A 255 1.53 6.01 27.61
C ASP A 255 3.02 5.64 27.50
N TRP A 256 3.86 6.52 28.04
CA TRP A 256 5.31 6.50 27.90
C TRP A 256 5.93 5.41 28.77
N VAL A 257 6.78 4.56 28.19
CA VAL A 257 7.37 3.38 28.87
C VAL A 257 8.19 3.76 30.12
N ASP A 258 8.72 4.98 30.16
CA ASP A 258 9.52 5.54 31.24
C ASP A 258 8.81 6.67 32.01
N GLU A 259 7.52 6.88 31.78
CA GLU A 259 6.69 7.92 32.42
C GLU A 259 7.15 9.37 32.13
N VAL A 260 7.95 9.59 31.09
CA VAL A 260 8.46 10.92 30.70
C VAL A 260 7.93 11.33 29.33
N GLU A 261 7.19 12.44 29.29
CA GLU A 261 6.73 13.03 28.03
C GLU A 261 7.91 13.57 27.20
N ARG A 262 7.96 13.16 25.93
CA ARG A 262 9.04 13.49 25.01
C ARG A 262 8.55 13.58 23.57
N VAL A 263 9.42 14.08 22.69
CA VAL A 263 9.14 14.21 21.26
C VAL A 263 9.53 12.96 20.46
N ASP A 264 10.48 12.17 20.97
CA ASP A 264 10.98 10.94 20.36
C ASP A 264 10.30 9.71 20.94
N LEU A 265 10.08 8.69 20.14
CA LEU A 265 9.50 7.42 20.56
C LEU A 265 10.61 6.47 21.05
N MET A 266 10.30 5.64 22.04
CA MET A 266 11.11 4.47 22.43
C MET A 266 10.32 3.18 22.24
N ASP A 267 11.06 2.09 22.08
CA ASP A 267 10.48 0.75 22.08
C ASP A 267 9.77 0.51 23.42
N GLY A 268 8.50 0.12 23.34
CA GLY A 268 7.66 -0.09 24.52
C GLY A 268 6.69 1.05 24.82
N ASP A 269 6.82 2.21 24.17
CA ASP A 269 5.78 3.24 24.24
C ASP A 269 4.45 2.71 23.67
N ILE A 270 3.34 3.20 24.21
CA ILE A 270 2.01 2.81 23.76
C ILE A 270 1.29 4.03 23.19
N LEU A 271 0.83 3.93 21.94
CA LEU A 271 -0.13 4.86 21.37
C LEU A 271 -1.55 4.40 21.73
N ARG A 272 -2.25 5.18 22.54
CA ARG A 272 -3.66 4.95 22.88
C ARG A 272 -4.54 5.84 22.02
N ILE A 273 -5.43 5.22 21.25
CA ILE A 273 -6.44 5.92 20.45
C ILE A 273 -7.80 5.76 21.12
N THR A 274 -8.47 6.88 21.38
CA THR A 274 -9.85 6.93 21.84
C THR A 274 -10.74 7.36 20.68
N ALA A 275 -11.74 6.54 20.36
CA ALA A 275 -12.68 6.82 19.28
C ALA A 275 -13.53 8.07 19.58
N GLY A 276 -14.23 8.59 18.56
CA GLY A 276 -15.10 9.76 18.69
C GLY A 276 -16.27 9.59 19.66
N ASP A 277 -16.62 8.36 20.07
CA ASP A 277 -17.60 8.07 21.12
C ASP A 277 -17.07 8.35 22.55
N GLY A 278 -15.76 8.56 22.72
CA GLY A 278 -15.10 8.83 24.00
C GLY A 278 -14.99 7.62 24.94
N THR A 279 -15.33 6.41 24.50
CA THR A 279 -15.36 5.20 25.32
C THR A 279 -14.65 4.01 24.70
N THR A 280 -14.63 3.92 23.37
CA THR A 280 -13.92 2.86 22.67
C THR A 280 -12.45 3.26 22.59
N VAL A 281 -11.59 2.45 23.21
CA VAL A 281 -10.15 2.69 23.30
C VAL A 281 -9.41 1.53 22.67
N LYS A 282 -8.35 1.83 21.92
CA LYS A 282 -7.44 0.83 21.35
C LYS A 282 -6.00 1.28 21.56
N ASP A 283 -5.22 0.38 22.13
CA ASP A 283 -3.80 0.58 22.44
C ASP A 283 -2.94 -0.12 21.38
N TYR A 284 -1.88 0.56 20.95
CA TYR A 284 -0.88 0.06 20.02
C TYR A 284 0.51 0.12 20.65
N TYR A 285 1.20 -1.02 20.72
CA TYR A 285 2.62 -1.06 21.06
C TYR A 285 3.43 -0.39 19.94
N LEU A 286 4.34 0.49 20.31
CA LEU A 286 5.27 1.13 19.38
C LEU A 286 6.58 0.36 19.40
N SER A 287 6.85 -0.36 18.30
CA SER A 287 8.09 -1.11 18.14
C SER A 287 9.11 -0.26 17.40
N VAL A 288 9.99 0.37 18.18
CA VAL A 288 11.06 1.24 17.70
C VAL A 288 12.32 0.41 17.51
N GLU A 289 12.95 0.55 16.35
CA GLU A 289 14.18 -0.15 16.05
C GLU A 289 15.33 0.34 16.93
N ASP A 290 16.22 -0.59 17.31
CA ASP A 290 17.46 -0.27 18.00
C ASP A 290 18.35 0.63 17.11
N VAL A 291 19.22 1.41 17.75
CA VAL A 291 20.21 2.19 17.00
C VAL A 291 21.11 1.24 16.22
N ALA A 292 21.02 1.28 14.90
CA ALA A 292 22.01 0.63 14.05
C ALA A 292 23.27 1.50 14.05
N GLU A 293 24.37 1.00 14.62
CA GLU A 293 25.64 1.70 14.54
C GLU A 293 25.99 1.95 13.07
N SER A 294 26.02 3.22 12.64
CA SER A 294 26.47 3.55 11.30
C SER A 294 27.93 3.14 11.14
N THR A 295 28.21 2.19 10.26
CA THR A 295 29.58 1.87 9.85
C THR A 295 30.13 2.89 8.84
N ASN A 296 29.33 3.89 8.45
CA ASN A 296 29.71 4.96 7.54
C ASN A 296 29.81 6.30 8.30
N ALA A 297 31.04 6.74 8.57
CA ALA A 297 31.32 8.00 9.25
C ALA A 297 31.27 9.24 8.33
N SER A 298 30.79 9.11 7.09
CA SER A 298 30.71 10.22 6.12
C SER A 298 29.47 11.08 6.39
N LEU A 299 29.40 11.74 7.54
CA LEU A 299 28.34 12.70 7.85
C LEU A 299 28.47 13.92 6.92
N SER A 300 27.39 14.34 6.27
CA SER A 300 27.37 15.58 5.47
C SER A 300 26.89 16.80 6.27
N ALA A 301 26.17 16.56 7.37
CA ALA A 301 25.74 17.53 8.37
C ALA A 301 25.38 16.81 9.68
N ILE A 302 25.34 17.57 10.78
CA ILE A 302 24.55 17.24 11.98
C ILE A 302 23.57 18.38 12.13
N THR A 303 22.28 18.07 12.00
CA THR A 303 21.21 19.06 12.04
C THR A 303 20.52 19.08 13.40
N TRP A 304 20.01 20.24 13.80
CA TRP A 304 19.21 20.44 14.99
C TRP A 304 17.91 21.16 14.55
N PRO A 305 16.82 20.42 14.31
CA PRO A 305 15.65 20.89 13.56
C PRO A 305 14.81 21.95 14.30
N ASP A 306 14.90 22.01 15.63
CA ASP A 306 14.13 22.94 16.46
C ASP A 306 14.99 24.07 17.08
N ILE A 307 16.00 24.54 16.35
CA ILE A 307 16.83 25.64 16.84
C ILE A 307 16.02 26.95 16.94
N PRO A 308 16.00 27.62 18.11
CA PRO A 308 15.46 28.96 18.23
C PRO A 308 16.10 29.94 17.23
N GLU A 309 15.28 30.71 16.51
CA GLU A 309 15.73 31.62 15.43
C GLU A 309 16.77 32.65 15.95
N ASP A 310 16.72 32.98 17.23
CA ASP A 310 17.64 33.87 17.92
C ASP A 310 19.02 33.26 18.23
N LEU A 311 19.26 31.98 17.91
CA LEU A 311 20.57 31.31 18.03
C LEU A 311 21.32 31.20 16.69
N GLY A 312 20.72 31.60 15.56
CA GLY A 312 21.32 31.51 14.23
C GLY A 312 22.64 32.29 14.06
N TRP A 313 22.87 33.32 14.87
CA TRP A 313 24.12 34.11 14.86
C TRP A 313 25.36 33.34 15.35
N MET A 314 25.19 32.16 15.95
CA MET A 314 26.29 31.36 16.50
C MET A 314 27.06 30.54 15.45
N GLY A 315 26.85 30.81 14.16
CA GLY A 315 27.54 30.12 13.06
C GLY A 315 26.81 28.89 12.54
N TRP A 316 25.51 28.83 12.77
CA TRP A 316 24.62 27.82 12.19
C TRP A 316 24.45 28.06 10.69
N MET A 317 24.37 26.99 9.92
CA MET A 317 24.06 27.03 8.49
C MET A 317 22.74 26.30 8.24
N GLY A 318 21.64 27.06 8.23
CA GLY A 318 20.31 26.46 8.36
C GLY A 318 20.24 25.71 9.69
N ASP A 319 19.86 24.44 9.63
CA ASP A 319 19.72 23.59 10.81
C ASP A 319 21.05 22.93 11.21
N THR A 320 22.15 23.15 10.48
CA THR A 320 23.44 22.48 10.74
C THR A 320 24.21 23.13 11.88
N ILE A 321 24.69 22.32 12.85
CA ILE A 321 25.44 22.80 14.03
C ILE A 321 26.71 23.59 13.64
N PRO A 322 27.12 24.60 14.44
CA PRO A 322 28.32 25.38 14.15
C PRO A 322 29.58 24.53 14.23
N GLY A 323 30.50 24.74 13.28
CA GLY A 323 31.76 24.01 13.25
C GLY A 323 31.65 22.55 12.79
N PHE A 324 30.51 22.18 12.19
CA PHE A 324 30.36 20.86 11.58
C PHE A 324 31.48 20.60 10.55
N ASN A 325 32.11 19.43 10.67
CA ASN A 325 33.13 18.93 9.75
C ASN A 325 33.09 17.41 9.79
N SER A 326 32.86 16.78 8.64
CA SER A 326 32.68 15.34 8.50
C SER A 326 33.83 14.47 9.02
N ALA A 327 35.01 15.04 9.24
CA ALA A 327 36.18 14.35 9.80
C ALA A 327 36.29 14.40 11.33
N LEU A 328 35.42 15.15 12.02
CA LEU A 328 35.41 15.24 13.48
C LEU A 328 34.43 14.23 14.08
N LEU A 329 34.89 13.46 15.06
CA LEU A 329 34.06 12.46 15.76
C LEU A 329 33.37 13.01 17.01
N SER A 330 33.62 14.27 17.35
CA SER A 330 33.06 14.91 18.55
C SER A 330 32.84 16.40 18.30
N TYR A 331 31.69 16.90 18.72
CA TYR A 331 31.33 18.30 18.63
C TYR A 331 30.96 18.82 20.01
N THR A 332 31.28 20.09 20.28
CA THR A 332 30.88 20.77 21.50
C THR A 332 30.14 22.03 21.10
N VAL A 333 28.81 22.03 21.26
CA VAL A 333 27.98 23.21 21.05
C VAL A 333 27.88 23.93 22.39
N THR A 334 28.34 25.19 22.42
CA THR A 334 28.23 26.03 23.61
C THR A 334 27.01 26.92 23.45
N LEU A 335 26.04 26.79 24.37
CA LEU A 335 24.84 27.63 24.36
C LEU A 335 25.07 28.92 25.17
N PRO A 336 24.42 30.04 24.80
CA PRO A 336 24.52 31.29 25.56
C PRO A 336 24.02 31.15 26.99
N PHE A 337 24.62 31.92 27.90
CA PHE A 337 24.17 32.00 29.28
C PHE A 337 22.71 32.49 29.35
N GLY A 338 21.85 31.74 30.04
CA GLY A 338 20.43 32.06 30.21
C GLY A 338 19.46 31.20 29.40
N ILE A 339 19.97 30.33 28.51
CA ILE A 339 19.15 29.26 27.92
C ILE A 339 18.80 28.24 29.01
N SER A 340 17.53 28.16 29.38
CA SER A 340 17.03 27.23 30.41
C SER A 340 16.57 25.89 29.84
N ASN A 341 16.29 25.83 28.53
CA ASN A 341 15.84 24.64 27.84
C ASN A 341 16.81 24.34 26.70
N ILE A 342 17.44 23.17 26.75
CA ILE A 342 18.17 22.63 25.60
C ILE A 342 17.09 22.05 24.68
N PRO A 343 16.91 22.54 23.45
CA PRO A 343 15.95 21.94 22.52
C PRO A 343 16.29 20.45 22.31
N ALA A 344 15.30 19.59 22.07
CA ALA A 344 15.59 18.21 21.72
C ALA A 344 16.39 18.17 20.40
N LEU A 345 17.37 17.26 20.31
CA LEU A 345 18.22 17.09 19.13
C LEU A 345 17.52 16.25 18.08
#